data_AF-A0A7K9V9X9-F1
#
_entry.id   AF-A0A7K9V9X9-F1
#
_cell.length_a   1.000
_cell.length_b   1.000
_cell.length_c   1.000
_cell.angle_alpha   90.00
_cell.angle_beta   90.00
_cell.angle_gamma   90.00
#
_symmetry.space_group_name_H-M   'P 1'
#
loop_
_entity.id
_entity.type
_entity.pdbx_description
1 polymer ?
#
loop_
_entity_poly.entity_id
_entity_poly.type
_entity_poly.pdbx_seq_one_letter_code
_entity_poly.pdbx_strand_id
1 'polypeptide(L)'
;VERTSKSYGGQGRKKWWFFPLFSSAKPPQTILQPSISPGHCWAFQGSQGHVVIRLPEKIWPMAFTIWHISKAVSPSGEVSSAPKEFAVSGVDEDKAETLLGLFVYDVDGMTAQTFHVQKQPPKIFRYIKFQVQSNWGNLEYTCIYRVEVHGQTGK
;
A
#
# COMPACT_ATOMS: atom_id res chain seq x y z
N VAL A 1 -6.74 -18.45 -2.43
CA VAL A 1 -5.74 -17.40 -2.74
C VAL A 1 -5.96 -16.23 -1.80
N GLU A 2 -4.94 -15.88 -1.03
CA GLU A 2 -4.99 -14.82 -0.02
C GLU A 2 -5.08 -13.45 -0.73
N ARG A 3 -6.08 -12.62 -0.36
CA ARG A 3 -6.33 -11.32 -1.03
C ARG A 3 -5.36 -10.22 -0.61
N THR A 4 -4.62 -10.42 0.48
CA THR A 4 -3.69 -9.46 1.05
C THR A 4 -2.49 -10.21 1.61
N SER A 5 -1.28 -9.68 1.42
CA SER A 5 -0.06 -10.24 2.01
C SER A 5 -0.12 -10.25 3.54
N LYS A 6 0.59 -11.18 4.17
CA LYS A 6 0.67 -11.28 5.63
C LYS A 6 1.44 -10.10 6.20
N SER A 7 0.94 -9.53 7.30
CA SER A 7 1.64 -8.44 7.99
C SER A 7 2.98 -8.91 8.57
N TYR A 8 4.02 -8.11 8.37
CA TYR A 8 5.34 -8.31 8.95
C TYR A 8 5.34 -7.91 10.43
N GLY A 9 6.03 -8.69 11.28
CA GLY A 9 6.17 -8.41 12.72
C GLY A 9 5.08 -8.98 13.64
N GLY A 10 4.15 -9.80 13.11
CA GLY A 10 3.02 -10.36 13.86
C GLY A 10 3.21 -11.76 14.45
N GLN A 11 4.32 -12.44 14.16
CA GLN A 11 4.58 -13.81 14.66
C GLN A 11 5.74 -13.86 15.66
N GLY A 12 5.39 -14.09 16.94
CA GLY A 12 6.16 -14.97 17.81
C GLY A 12 7.50 -14.51 18.40
N ARG A 13 7.66 -13.26 18.85
CA ARG A 13 8.78 -12.93 19.76
C ARG A 13 8.43 -13.35 21.19
N LYS A 14 9.07 -14.43 21.67
CA LYS A 14 8.96 -14.96 23.04
C LYS A 14 9.11 -13.82 24.06
N LYS A 15 8.11 -13.74 24.95
CA LYS A 15 7.99 -12.78 26.05
C LYS A 15 9.17 -12.95 27.01
N TRP A 16 10.20 -12.11 26.90
CA TRP A 16 11.21 -11.93 27.95
C TRP A 16 10.93 -10.61 28.67
N TRP A 17 10.77 -10.68 29.98
CA TRP A 17 10.00 -9.75 30.83
C TRP A 17 10.68 -8.40 31.11
N PHE A 18 11.67 -7.95 30.32
CA PHE A 18 12.50 -6.77 30.68
C PHE A 18 12.58 -5.62 29.66
N PHE A 19 11.80 -5.63 28.57
CA PHE A 19 11.75 -4.48 27.64
C PHE A 19 10.34 -4.23 27.08
N PRO A 20 9.67 -3.11 27.40
CA PRO A 20 8.38 -2.78 26.80
C PRO A 20 8.59 -1.95 25.53
N LEU A 21 8.80 -2.62 24.39
CA LEU A 21 8.55 -2.04 23.07
C LEU A 21 7.90 -3.08 22.17
N PHE A 22 6.64 -3.39 22.48
CA PHE A 22 5.81 -4.19 21.58
C PHE A 22 5.33 -3.30 20.42
N SER A 23 6.15 -3.16 19.38
CA SER A 23 5.63 -2.70 18.09
C SER A 23 4.80 -3.83 17.49
N SER A 24 3.51 -3.87 17.82
CA SER A 24 2.58 -4.80 17.16
C SER A 24 2.50 -4.47 15.68
N ALA A 25 2.52 -5.50 14.83
CA ALA A 25 2.32 -5.35 13.39
C ALA A 25 1.03 -4.59 13.12
N LYS A 26 1.13 -3.44 12.46
CA LYS A 26 -0.06 -2.69 12.04
C LYS A 26 -0.83 -3.53 11.01
N PRO A 27 -2.17 -3.60 11.10
CA PRO A 27 -2.95 -4.39 10.17
C PRO A 27 -3.09 -3.68 8.82
N PRO A 28 -3.42 -4.39 7.72
CA PRO A 28 -3.54 -3.79 6.38
C PRO A 28 -4.52 -2.61 6.28
N GLN A 29 -5.54 -2.59 7.14
CA GLN A 29 -6.54 -1.51 7.22
C GLN A 29 -5.91 -0.14 7.57
N THR A 30 -4.69 -0.13 8.11
CA THR A 30 -3.94 1.09 8.41
C THR A 30 -3.77 1.97 7.18
N ILE A 31 -3.61 1.38 5.98
CA ILE A 31 -3.41 2.14 4.73
C ILE A 31 -4.62 2.99 4.32
N LEU A 32 -5.79 2.75 4.93
CA LEU A 32 -7.03 3.48 4.66
C LEU A 32 -7.27 4.60 5.70
N GLN A 33 -6.43 4.68 6.73
CA GLN A 33 -6.55 5.68 7.79
C GLN A 33 -5.78 6.96 7.39
N PRO A 34 -6.19 8.13 7.90
CA PRO A 34 -5.58 9.40 7.51
C PRO A 34 -4.19 9.64 8.09
N SER A 35 -3.81 8.93 9.15
CA SER A 35 -2.54 9.12 9.86
C SER A 35 -1.35 8.69 9.01
N ILE A 36 -0.35 9.56 8.90
CA ILE A 36 0.94 9.29 8.24
C ILE A 36 2.14 9.45 9.18
N SER A 37 1.90 9.46 10.51
CA SER A 37 2.97 9.60 11.50
C SER A 37 3.94 8.41 11.43
N PRO A 38 5.26 8.59 11.66
CA PRO A 38 6.23 7.51 11.62
C PRO A 38 5.77 6.26 12.39
N GLY A 39 5.87 5.09 11.76
CA GLY A 39 5.42 3.81 12.32
C GLY A 39 3.91 3.53 12.22
N HIS A 40 3.10 4.45 11.69
CA HIS A 40 1.70 4.21 11.33
C HIS A 40 1.55 3.75 9.87
N CYS A 41 2.29 2.71 9.49
CA CYS A 41 2.23 2.10 8.17
C CYS A 41 1.97 0.60 8.28
N TRP A 42 1.32 0.02 7.27
CA TRP A 42 1.21 -1.42 7.15
C TRP A 42 2.48 -1.98 6.48
N ALA A 43 3.15 -2.91 7.16
CA ALA A 43 4.32 -3.59 6.65
C ALA A 43 4.01 -5.03 6.21
N PHE A 44 4.58 -5.45 5.08
CA PHE A 44 4.64 -6.86 4.67
C PHE A 44 6.09 -7.28 4.42
N GLN A 45 6.35 -8.58 4.50
CA GLN A 45 7.71 -9.12 4.41
C GLN A 45 8.28 -9.00 2.99
N GLY A 46 9.54 -8.59 2.88
CA GLY A 46 10.26 -8.42 1.63
C GLY A 46 9.82 -7.20 0.82
N SER A 47 10.15 -7.22 -0.48
CA SER A 47 9.91 -6.13 -1.44
C SER A 47 8.69 -6.33 -2.33
N GLN A 48 8.01 -7.49 -2.24
CA GLN A 48 6.86 -7.85 -3.05
C GLN A 48 5.68 -8.22 -2.18
N GLY A 49 4.52 -7.65 -2.51
CA GLY A 49 3.29 -7.88 -1.75
C GLY A 49 2.08 -7.23 -2.39
N HIS A 50 0.90 -7.53 -1.89
CA HIS A 50 -0.34 -7.02 -2.45
C HIS A 50 -1.41 -6.81 -1.39
N VAL A 51 -2.35 -5.93 -1.70
CA VAL A 51 -3.57 -5.70 -0.92
C VAL A 51 -4.73 -5.46 -1.88
N VAL A 52 -5.88 -6.07 -1.59
CA VAL A 52 -7.13 -5.79 -2.30
C VAL A 52 -8.00 -4.91 -1.41
N ILE A 53 -8.27 -3.70 -1.91
CA ILE A 53 -9.11 -2.69 -1.26
C ILE A 53 -10.52 -2.82 -1.81
N ARG A 54 -11.50 -3.02 -0.92
CA ARG A 54 -12.93 -2.93 -1.26
C ARG A 54 -13.39 -1.49 -1.09
N LEU A 55 -13.82 -0.88 -2.19
CA LEU A 55 -14.39 0.46 -2.20
C LEU A 55 -15.82 0.45 -1.64
N PRO A 56 -16.29 1.59 -1.09
CA PRO A 56 -17.68 1.75 -0.65
C PRO A 56 -18.67 1.44 -1.78
N GLU A 57 -18.38 1.94 -2.99
CA GLU A 57 -19.20 1.85 -4.19
C GLU A 57 -18.39 1.42 -5.43
N LYS A 58 -19.07 1.03 -6.52
CA LYS A 58 -18.42 0.76 -7.81
C LYS A 58 -18.11 2.10 -8.50
N ILE A 59 -16.86 2.29 -8.93
CA ILE A 59 -16.42 3.54 -9.58
C ILE A 59 -15.68 3.26 -10.89
N TRP A 60 -15.63 4.25 -11.77
CA TRP A 60 -14.63 4.38 -12.83
C TRP A 60 -13.33 4.90 -12.21
N PRO A 61 -12.30 4.08 -12.00
CA PRO A 61 -11.06 4.54 -11.38
C PRO A 61 -10.36 5.53 -12.30
N MET A 62 -9.87 6.64 -11.75
CA MET A 62 -9.21 7.71 -12.51
C MET A 62 -7.78 7.96 -12.03
N ALA A 63 -7.55 7.84 -10.72
CA ALA A 63 -6.23 8.04 -10.15
C ALA A 63 -6.08 7.31 -8.81
N PHE A 64 -4.84 7.14 -8.39
CA PHE A 64 -4.47 6.56 -7.10
C PHE A 64 -3.47 7.48 -6.41
N THR A 65 -3.64 7.74 -5.11
CA THR A 65 -2.65 8.51 -4.34
C THR A 65 -1.96 7.60 -3.35
N ILE A 66 -0.63 7.57 -3.40
CA ILE A 66 0.20 6.82 -2.47
C ILE A 66 0.93 7.82 -1.58
N TRP A 67 0.88 7.55 -0.28
CA TRP A 67 1.60 8.34 0.71
C TRP A 67 2.75 7.54 1.32
N HIS A 68 3.85 8.23 1.58
CA HIS A 68 4.93 7.77 2.44
C HIS A 68 5.52 8.96 3.22
N ILE A 69 6.12 8.69 4.38
CA ILE A 69 6.87 9.72 5.11
C ILE A 69 8.09 10.20 4.31
N SER A 70 8.56 11.41 4.58
CA SER A 70 9.82 11.93 4.05
C SER A 70 11.01 11.47 4.90
N LYS A 71 12.23 11.55 4.33
CA LYS A 71 13.49 11.31 5.04
C LYS A 71 13.61 12.17 6.31
N ALA A 72 13.17 13.43 6.25
CA ALA A 72 13.28 14.40 7.34
C ALA A 72 12.52 14.03 8.62
N VAL A 73 11.45 13.23 8.51
CA VAL A 73 10.65 12.79 9.68
C VAL A 73 10.86 11.31 9.99
N SER A 74 11.72 10.62 9.24
CA SER A 74 12.04 9.22 9.48
C SER A 74 12.97 9.07 10.68
N PRO A 75 12.63 8.24 11.69
CA PRO A 75 13.51 8.01 12.84
C PRO A 75 14.88 7.43 12.47
N SER A 76 14.98 6.72 11.35
CA SER A 76 16.24 6.17 10.83
C SER A 76 16.94 7.11 9.84
N GLY A 77 16.32 8.23 9.46
CA GLY A 77 16.78 9.10 8.36
C GLY A 77 16.54 8.52 6.96
N GLU A 78 16.04 7.30 6.85
CA GLU A 78 15.88 6.56 5.59
C GLU A 78 14.43 6.26 5.25
N VAL A 79 14.14 6.11 3.95
CA VAL A 79 12.82 5.73 3.41
C VAL A 79 12.91 4.54 2.45
N SER A 80 13.95 3.71 2.61
CA SER A 80 14.21 2.52 1.76
C SER A 80 13.09 1.47 1.79
N SER A 81 12.22 1.49 2.82
CA SER A 81 11.03 0.63 2.92
C SER A 81 9.84 1.12 2.11
N ALA A 82 9.91 2.29 1.48
CA ALA A 82 8.82 2.79 0.64
C ALA A 82 8.58 1.86 -0.56
N PRO A 83 7.33 1.68 -1.01
CA PRO A 83 7.08 1.00 -2.28
C PRO A 83 7.78 1.77 -3.41
N LYS A 84 8.33 1.05 -4.38
CA LYS A 84 8.98 1.61 -5.57
C LYS A 84 8.12 1.34 -6.79
N GLU A 85 8.29 0.20 -7.44
CA GLU A 85 7.46 -0.20 -8.57
C GLU A 85 6.19 -0.87 -8.05
N PHE A 86 5.04 -0.49 -8.59
CA PHE A 86 3.78 -1.10 -8.25
C PHE A 86 2.80 -1.13 -9.43
N ALA A 87 1.93 -2.11 -9.41
CA ALA A 87 0.82 -2.28 -10.34
C ALA A 87 -0.51 -2.02 -9.63
N VAL A 88 -1.44 -1.41 -10.33
CA VAL A 88 -2.83 -1.27 -9.85
C VAL A 88 -3.78 -1.94 -10.84
N SER A 89 -4.66 -2.79 -10.33
CA SER A 89 -5.65 -3.53 -11.11
C SER A 89 -7.05 -3.39 -10.53
N GLY A 90 -8.06 -3.30 -11.39
CA GLY A 90 -9.45 -3.52 -11.00
C GLY A 90 -9.71 -5.03 -10.88
N VAL A 91 -10.46 -5.44 -9.86
CA VAL A 91 -10.76 -6.85 -9.60
C VAL A 91 -12.26 -7.10 -9.64
N ASP A 92 -12.66 -8.13 -10.38
CA ASP A 92 -14.04 -8.57 -10.51
C ASP A 92 -14.49 -9.50 -9.38
N GLU A 93 -15.80 -9.75 -9.31
CA GLU A 93 -16.40 -10.70 -8.36
C GLU A 93 -15.83 -12.11 -8.57
N ASP A 94 -15.57 -12.50 -9.83
CA ASP A 94 -14.92 -13.75 -10.23
C ASP A 94 -13.39 -13.74 -10.09
N LYS A 95 -12.83 -12.68 -9.50
CA LYS A 95 -11.38 -12.46 -9.29
C LYS A 95 -10.56 -12.24 -10.57
N ALA A 96 -11.20 -11.98 -11.71
CA ALA A 96 -10.50 -11.51 -12.89
C ALA A 96 -9.89 -10.12 -12.63
N GLU A 97 -8.63 -9.93 -13.04
CA GLU A 97 -7.88 -8.69 -12.83
C GLU A 97 -7.75 -7.92 -14.16
N THR A 98 -8.04 -6.62 -14.13
CA THR A 98 -7.81 -5.71 -15.25
C THR A 98 -6.74 -4.69 -14.87
N LEU A 99 -5.59 -4.70 -15.55
CA LEU A 99 -4.50 -3.77 -15.28
C LEU A 99 -4.90 -2.32 -15.61
N LEU A 100 -4.83 -1.44 -14.61
CA LEU A 100 -5.15 -0.01 -14.72
C LEU A 100 -3.89 0.85 -14.90
N GLY A 101 -2.74 0.36 -14.42
CA GLY A 101 -1.45 1.00 -14.68
C GLY A 101 -0.28 0.38 -13.92
N LEU A 102 0.92 0.75 -14.37
CA LEU A 102 2.20 0.43 -13.75
C LEU A 102 2.90 1.75 -13.39
N PHE A 103 3.35 1.87 -12.16
CA PHE A 103 3.79 3.15 -11.60
C PHE A 103 5.07 2.98 -10.78
N VAL A 104 5.77 4.09 -10.56
CA VAL A 104 6.94 4.17 -9.71
C VAL A 104 6.72 5.30 -8.71
N TYR A 105 6.74 4.98 -7.41
CA TYR A 105 6.72 5.99 -6.36
C TYR A 105 8.13 6.53 -6.12
N ASP A 106 8.30 7.84 -6.16
CA ASP A 106 9.59 8.53 -6.05
C ASP A 106 9.87 8.99 -4.61
N VAL A 107 10.85 8.40 -3.93
CA VAL A 107 11.18 8.80 -2.55
C VAL A 107 11.79 10.20 -2.41
N ASP A 108 12.29 10.77 -3.50
CA ASP A 108 12.83 12.14 -3.52
C ASP A 108 11.77 13.17 -3.95
N GLY A 109 10.59 12.71 -4.37
CA GLY A 109 9.44 13.53 -4.72
C GLY A 109 8.58 13.96 -3.52
N MET A 110 7.34 14.38 -3.81
CA MET A 110 6.37 14.70 -2.75
C MET A 110 5.98 13.46 -1.94
N THR A 111 5.66 13.65 -0.66
CA THR A 111 5.21 12.55 0.22
C THR A 111 3.87 11.95 -0.21
N ALA A 112 3.05 12.71 -0.93
CA ALA A 112 1.80 12.27 -1.55
C ALA A 112 1.95 12.34 -3.06
N GLN A 113 1.87 11.20 -3.74
CA GLN A 113 2.01 11.13 -5.19
C GLN A 113 0.75 10.55 -5.81
N THR A 114 0.21 11.27 -6.78
CA THR A 114 -1.02 10.89 -7.48
C THR A 114 -0.68 10.36 -8.87
N PHE A 115 -1.17 9.17 -9.16
CA PHE A 115 -0.91 8.42 -10.37
C PHE A 115 -2.20 8.25 -11.15
N HIS A 116 -2.26 8.85 -12.34
CA HIS A 116 -3.41 8.71 -13.22
C HIS A 116 -3.42 7.33 -13.89
N VAL A 117 -4.60 6.76 -14.03
CA VAL A 117 -4.83 5.51 -14.75
C VAL A 117 -4.26 5.61 -16.18
N GLN A 118 -3.46 4.63 -16.58
CA GLN A 118 -2.76 4.64 -17.88
C GLN A 118 -3.61 4.05 -19.00
N LYS A 119 -4.57 3.19 -18.67
CA LYS A 119 -5.49 2.56 -19.62
C LYS A 119 -6.92 2.85 -19.22
N GLN A 120 -7.72 3.39 -20.14
CA GLN A 120 -9.12 3.64 -19.87
C GLN A 120 -9.77 2.34 -19.34
N PRO A 121 -10.34 2.35 -18.12
CA PRO A 121 -10.98 1.15 -17.59
C PRO A 121 -12.12 0.74 -18.53
N PRO A 122 -12.34 -0.56 -18.79
CA PRO A 122 -13.44 -1.01 -19.63
C PRO A 122 -14.79 -1.01 -18.89
N LYS A 123 -14.77 -0.90 -17.56
CA LYS A 123 -15.94 -0.93 -16.66
C LYS A 123 -15.62 -0.29 -15.31
N ILE A 124 -16.66 -0.18 -14.48
CA ILE A 124 -16.55 0.19 -13.07
C ILE A 124 -16.07 -0.97 -12.20
N PHE A 125 -15.29 -0.66 -11.16
CA PHE A 125 -14.74 -1.64 -10.22
C PHE A 125 -15.14 -1.33 -8.79
N ARG A 126 -15.42 -2.37 -7.99
CA ARG A 126 -15.58 -2.26 -6.52
C ARG A 126 -14.31 -2.62 -5.78
N TYR A 127 -13.45 -3.45 -6.37
CA TYR A 127 -12.23 -3.93 -5.75
C TYR A 127 -11.04 -3.43 -6.55
N ILE A 128 -10.08 -2.86 -5.85
CA ILE A 128 -8.81 -2.39 -6.43
C ILE A 128 -7.69 -3.18 -5.77
N LYS A 129 -6.87 -3.84 -6.58
CA LYS A 129 -5.65 -4.51 -6.12
C LYS A 129 -4.48 -3.58 -6.32
N PHE A 130 -3.79 -3.29 -5.23
CA PHE A 130 -2.50 -2.61 -5.21
C PHE A 130 -1.41 -3.67 -5.01
N GLN A 131 -0.52 -3.83 -5.97
CA GLN A 131 0.53 -4.84 -5.97
C GLN A 131 1.91 -4.18 -6.06
N VAL A 132 2.67 -4.26 -4.98
CA VAL A 132 4.06 -3.80 -4.94
C VAL A 132 4.96 -4.86 -5.58
N GLN A 133 5.81 -4.41 -6.49
CA GLN A 133 6.78 -5.23 -7.24
C GLN A 133 8.20 -5.06 -6.68
N SER A 134 8.52 -3.88 -6.16
CA SER A 134 9.81 -3.60 -5.52
C SER A 134 9.68 -2.49 -4.47
N ASN A 135 10.73 -2.31 -3.65
CA ASN A 135 10.88 -1.20 -2.73
C ASN A 135 12.22 -0.48 -2.98
N TRP A 136 12.51 0.54 -2.18
CA TRP A 136 13.72 1.35 -2.31
C TRP A 136 14.96 0.78 -1.60
N GLY A 137 15.02 -0.55 -1.40
CA GLY A 137 16.22 -1.26 -0.95
C GLY A 137 16.18 -1.83 0.47
N ASN A 138 15.05 -1.74 1.17
CA ASN A 138 14.89 -2.44 2.45
C ASN A 138 14.76 -3.96 2.21
N LEU A 139 15.68 -4.74 2.78
CA LEU A 139 15.74 -6.19 2.56
C LEU A 139 14.72 -6.99 3.37
N GLU A 140 14.16 -6.41 4.44
CA GLU A 140 13.32 -7.13 5.38
C GLU A 140 11.82 -6.95 5.11
N TYR A 141 11.41 -5.73 4.76
CA TYR A 141 10.00 -5.39 4.60
C TYR A 141 9.77 -4.17 3.69
N THR A 142 8.51 -3.99 3.29
CA THR A 142 8.02 -2.78 2.65
C THR A 142 6.88 -2.22 3.49
N CYS A 143 6.85 -0.89 3.67
CA CYS A 143 5.82 -0.21 4.46
C CYS A 143 4.98 0.74 3.61
N ILE A 144 3.67 0.58 3.65
CA ILE A 144 2.70 1.45 2.98
C ILE A 144 1.99 2.29 4.04
N TYR A 145 2.08 3.62 3.95
CA TYR A 145 1.42 4.51 4.91
C TYR A 145 -0.04 4.72 4.57
N ARG A 146 -0.36 5.18 3.36
CA ARG A 146 -1.74 5.41 2.94
C ARG A 146 -1.92 5.22 1.44
N VAL A 147 -3.08 4.69 1.08
CA VAL A 147 -3.52 4.50 -0.31
C VAL A 147 -4.90 5.12 -0.47
N GLU A 148 -5.05 5.96 -1.47
CA GLU A 148 -6.33 6.54 -1.87
C GLU A 148 -6.67 6.12 -3.29
N VAL A 149 -7.96 5.92 -3.53
CA VAL A 149 -8.50 5.58 -4.84
C VAL A 149 -9.50 6.65 -5.23
N HIS A 150 -9.27 7.28 -6.38
CA HIS A 150 -10.08 8.36 -6.90
C HIS A 150 -10.81 7.89 -8.16
N GLY A 151 -12.07 8.29 -8.30
CA GLY A 151 -12.85 7.98 -9.48
C GLY A 151 -14.27 8.50 -9.39
N GLN A 152 -15.03 8.24 -10.45
CA GLN A 152 -16.43 8.66 -10.56
C GLN A 152 -17.36 7.47 -10.34
N THR A 153 -18.40 7.64 -9.55
CA THR A 153 -19.48 6.66 -9.44
C THR A 153 -20.19 6.54 -10.79
N GLY A 154 -20.54 5.32 -11.19
CA GLY A 154 -21.42 5.14 -12.36
C GLY A 154 -22.79 5.75 -12.06
N LYS A 155 -23.23 6.72 -12.87
CA LYS A 155 -24.64 7.10 -12.95
C LYS A 155 -25.37 6.11 -13.83
#